data_AF-C9SVA7-F1
#
_entry.id   AF-C9SVA7-F1
#
_cell.length_a   1.000
_cell.length_b   1.000
_cell.length_c   1.000
_cell.angle_alpha   90.00
_cell.angle_beta   90.00
_cell.angle_gamma   90.00
#
_symmetry.space_group_name_H-M   'P 1'
#
loop_
_entity.id
_entity.type
_entity.pdbx_description
1 polymer ?
#
loop_
_entity_poly.entity_id
_entity_poly.type
_entity_poly.pdbx_seq_one_letter_code
_entity_poly.pdbx_strand_id
1 'polypeptide(L)'
;MNPITAINEPFPTPSIQGAVDAATSTHPQGRFRIATRKLPISKSGPIDEMTERLGIPVPEMIFGDNLVSLTHAPSGWSLAFNAYDALDHVDKTEKNMLQVAYARDWSSSREKTSAGIKEVVKPYDWSYSTDYDGTLAAGAQAFQPTTKEIPLELLKRRDPILFFDEVMLYESELDDNGISIFSVKVRVHEQRMLLLCRLFMRLDNVLVRIRDTRVYVDFAGDYVLREYTAKEDSWANVKRSLFMSGRLPDDITIALRDANLLSTLLPTVGRRLRGQAVLIWVYFGLKALSGVERRSQGLGVIAYFESRMEGSTRTERIHAWLYTLMCASAANRRLVGI
;
A
#
# COMPACT_ATOMS: atom_id res chain seq x y z
N MET A 1 -11.73 -3.39 -19.38
CA MET A 1 -11.07 -2.99 -20.64
C MET A 1 -11.99 -1.97 -21.28
N ASN A 2 -11.51 -0.75 -21.54
CA ASN A 2 -12.30 0.22 -22.29
C ASN A 2 -12.50 -0.33 -23.71
N PRO A 3 -13.73 -0.54 -24.18
CA PRO A 3 -13.96 -1.00 -25.54
C PRO A 3 -13.46 0.10 -26.49
N ILE A 4 -12.56 -0.25 -27.42
CA ILE A 4 -12.12 0.67 -28.48
C ILE A 4 -13.33 0.91 -29.39
N THR A 5 -13.83 2.13 -29.42
CA THR A 5 -15.04 2.50 -30.17
C THR A 5 -14.76 3.04 -31.56
N ALA A 6 -13.49 3.39 -31.84
CA ALA A 6 -13.05 3.84 -33.16
C ALA A 6 -11.57 3.53 -33.43
N ILE A 7 -11.23 3.33 -34.71
CA ILE A 7 -9.86 3.05 -35.18
C ILE A 7 -8.88 4.21 -34.88
N ASN A 8 -9.39 5.44 -34.74
CA ASN A 8 -8.62 6.65 -34.44
C ASN A 8 -8.91 7.21 -33.04
N GLU A 9 -9.36 6.38 -32.09
CA GLU A 9 -9.59 6.86 -30.73
C GLU A 9 -8.26 7.31 -30.10
N PRO A 10 -8.13 8.59 -29.68
CA PRO A 10 -6.88 9.08 -29.12
C PRO A 10 -6.58 8.34 -27.82
N PHE A 11 -5.32 7.94 -27.62
CA PHE A 11 -4.90 7.33 -26.36
C PHE A 11 -5.26 8.25 -25.19
N PRO A 12 -5.91 7.74 -24.13
CA PRO A 12 -6.30 8.56 -23.00
C PRO A 12 -5.03 9.14 -22.36
N THR A 13 -4.90 10.46 -22.42
CA THR A 13 -3.88 11.22 -21.69
C THR A 13 -4.55 12.07 -20.62
N PRO A 14 -3.90 12.33 -19.47
CA PRO A 14 -4.49 13.14 -18.39
C PRO A 14 -4.95 14.53 -18.84
N SER A 15 -4.33 15.07 -19.89
CA SER A 15 -4.65 16.37 -20.50
C SER A 15 -5.99 16.39 -21.25
N ILE A 16 -6.59 15.24 -21.54
CA ILE A 16 -7.92 15.15 -22.15
C ILE A 16 -8.96 15.19 -21.02
N GLN A 17 -9.86 16.17 -21.08
CA GLN A 17 -10.94 16.32 -20.12
C GLN A 17 -11.75 15.01 -20.02
N GLY A 18 -11.87 14.45 -18.81
CA GLY A 18 -12.60 13.20 -18.55
C GLY A 18 -11.82 11.90 -18.81
N ALA A 19 -10.61 11.95 -19.39
CA ALA A 19 -9.80 10.75 -19.62
C ALA A 19 -9.34 10.08 -18.31
N VAL A 20 -9.08 10.86 -17.27
CA VAL A 20 -8.75 10.36 -15.93
C VAL A 20 -9.90 9.54 -15.35
N ASP A 21 -11.13 10.04 -15.47
CA ASP A 21 -12.33 9.36 -14.96
C ASP A 21 -12.62 8.10 -15.77
N ALA A 22 -12.53 8.18 -17.10
CA ALA A 22 -12.71 7.03 -18.00
C ALA A 22 -11.64 5.95 -17.83
N ALA A 23 -10.43 6.32 -17.40
CA ALA A 23 -9.34 5.39 -17.10
C ALA A 23 -9.37 4.85 -15.66
N THR A 24 -10.27 5.36 -14.81
CA THR A 24 -10.39 4.97 -13.40
C THR A 24 -11.56 4.01 -13.20
N SER A 25 -11.26 2.75 -12.91
CA SER A 25 -12.25 1.78 -12.44
C SER A 25 -12.47 1.97 -10.94
N THR A 26 -13.74 2.01 -10.50
CA THR A 26 -14.07 2.09 -9.08
C THR A 26 -14.93 0.91 -8.65
N HIS A 27 -14.67 0.39 -7.46
CA HIS A 27 -15.42 -0.71 -6.86
C HIS A 27 -15.79 -0.35 -5.42
N PRO A 28 -17.08 -0.09 -5.14
CA PRO A 28 -17.56 0.08 -3.77
C PRO A 28 -17.72 -1.28 -3.09
N GLN A 29 -17.21 -1.41 -1.87
CA GLN A 29 -17.39 -2.58 -1.02
C GLN A 29 -17.63 -2.15 0.43
N GLY A 30 -18.87 -2.31 0.91
CA GLY A 30 -19.29 -1.80 2.21
C GLY A 30 -19.04 -0.29 2.35
N ARG A 31 -18.24 0.11 3.34
CA ARG A 31 -17.86 1.51 3.60
C ARG A 31 -16.61 1.95 2.85
N PHE A 32 -16.00 1.05 2.08
CA PHE A 32 -14.77 1.32 1.35
C PHE A 32 -15.06 1.49 -0.13
N ARG A 33 -14.27 2.36 -0.77
CA ARG A 33 -14.21 2.51 -2.22
C ARG A 33 -12.79 2.22 -2.65
N ILE A 34 -12.65 1.23 -3.53
CA ILE A 34 -11.40 0.89 -4.20
C ILE A 34 -11.42 1.59 -5.55
N ALA A 35 -10.33 2.25 -5.93
CA ALA A 35 -10.18 2.82 -7.26
C ALA A 35 -8.84 2.40 -7.86
N THR A 36 -8.85 2.05 -9.14
CA THR A 36 -7.65 1.70 -9.91
C THR A 36 -7.64 2.49 -11.20
N ARG A 37 -6.50 3.08 -11.55
CA ARG A 37 -6.32 3.88 -12.75
C ARG A 37 -5.17 3.36 -13.58
N LYS A 38 -5.42 3.20 -14.88
CA LYS A 38 -4.41 2.77 -15.86
C LYS A 38 -4.41 3.72 -17.04
N LEU A 39 -3.34 4.48 -17.17
CA LEU A 39 -3.04 5.35 -18.28
C LEU A 39 -1.73 4.89 -18.95
N PRO A 40 -1.44 5.33 -20.18
CA PRO A 40 -0.19 5.01 -20.87
C PRO A 40 1.06 5.53 -20.14
N ILE A 41 2.23 5.11 -20.62
CA ILE A 41 3.53 5.63 -20.19
C ILE A 41 3.55 7.16 -20.32
N SER A 42 4.14 7.84 -19.35
CA SER A 42 4.27 9.30 -19.34
C SER A 42 5.06 9.80 -20.56
N LYS A 43 4.73 11.00 -21.03
CA LYS A 43 5.46 11.67 -22.12
C LYS A 43 6.68 12.41 -21.56
N SER A 44 7.55 12.90 -22.46
CA SER A 44 8.78 13.60 -22.10
C SER A 44 8.57 14.77 -21.13
N GLY A 45 7.57 15.64 -21.35
CA GLY A 45 7.31 16.77 -20.44
C GLY A 45 7.10 16.36 -18.96
N PRO A 46 6.09 15.52 -18.64
CA PRO A 46 5.91 15.00 -17.28
C PRO A 46 7.10 14.19 -16.74
N ILE A 47 7.87 13.55 -17.61
CA ILE A 47 9.10 12.82 -17.25
C ILE A 47 10.18 13.79 -16.78
N ASP A 48 10.40 14.89 -17.52
CA ASP A 48 11.40 15.92 -17.21
C ASP A 48 11.04 16.60 -15.89
N GLU A 49 9.76 17.00 -15.71
CA GLU A 49 9.25 17.58 -14.47
C GLU A 49 9.40 16.64 -13.26
N MET A 50 9.13 15.34 -13.46
CA MET A 50 9.28 14.34 -12.41
C MET A 50 10.76 14.12 -12.05
N THR A 51 11.64 14.09 -13.06
CA THR A 51 13.09 13.93 -12.88
C THR A 51 13.67 15.10 -12.08
N GLU A 52 13.33 16.33 -12.45
CA GLU A 52 13.78 17.54 -11.75
C GLU A 52 13.36 17.51 -10.28
N ARG A 53 12.08 17.16 -10.00
CA ARG A 53 11.55 17.11 -8.64
C ARG A 53 12.16 15.99 -7.79
N LEU A 54 12.36 14.81 -8.37
CA LEU A 54 12.92 13.66 -7.65
C LEU A 54 14.43 13.80 -7.44
N GLY A 55 15.13 14.47 -8.37
CA GLY A 55 16.59 14.60 -8.41
C GLY A 55 17.31 13.31 -8.84
N ILE A 56 16.59 12.36 -9.44
CA ILE A 56 17.08 11.13 -10.05
C ILE A 56 16.34 10.92 -11.38
N PRO A 57 16.97 10.33 -12.41
CA PRO A 57 16.28 10.04 -13.66
C PRO A 57 15.19 8.99 -13.44
N VAL A 58 14.02 9.19 -14.04
CA VAL A 58 12.91 8.23 -13.93
C VAL A 58 13.16 6.95 -14.75
N PRO A 59 12.53 5.83 -14.39
CA PRO A 59 12.54 4.59 -15.17
C PRO A 59 12.06 4.77 -16.62
N GLU A 60 12.54 3.93 -17.55
CA GLU A 60 12.19 3.99 -18.97
C GLU A 60 10.68 3.86 -19.21
N MET A 61 10.03 2.96 -18.48
CA MET A 61 8.59 2.72 -18.57
C MET A 61 7.90 3.20 -17.29
N ILE A 62 7.74 4.51 -17.17
CA ILE A 62 7.07 5.15 -16.04
C ILE A 62 5.59 5.43 -16.33
N PHE A 63 4.69 4.88 -15.51
CA PHE A 63 3.25 5.16 -15.59
C PHE A 63 2.85 6.18 -14.53
N GLY A 64 3.27 7.44 -14.73
CA GLY A 64 3.17 8.49 -13.71
C GLY A 64 1.75 8.77 -13.20
N ASP A 65 0.74 8.56 -14.03
CA ASP A 65 -0.66 8.82 -13.71
C ASP A 65 -1.41 7.59 -13.17
N ASN A 66 -0.77 6.42 -13.12
CA ASN A 66 -1.36 5.21 -12.58
C ASN A 66 -1.57 5.33 -11.07
N LEU A 67 -2.67 4.73 -10.61
CA LEU A 67 -3.10 4.85 -9.22
C LEU A 67 -3.80 3.57 -8.78
N VAL A 68 -3.53 3.16 -7.55
CA VAL A 68 -4.45 2.32 -6.77
C VAL A 68 -4.76 3.04 -5.47
N SER A 69 -6.03 3.26 -5.16
CA SER A 69 -6.44 3.89 -3.91
C SER A 69 -7.54 3.13 -3.20
N LEU A 70 -7.50 3.22 -1.88
CA LEU A 70 -8.46 2.67 -0.94
C LEU A 70 -8.95 3.82 -0.07
N THR A 71 -10.24 4.12 -0.11
CA THR A 71 -10.85 5.18 0.70
C THR A 71 -11.96 4.61 1.56
N HIS A 72 -11.93 4.88 2.87
CA HIS A 72 -13.05 4.63 3.77
C HIS A 72 -13.96 5.87 3.78
N ALA A 73 -15.13 5.75 3.15
CA ALA A 73 -16.01 6.89 2.86
C ALA A 73 -16.48 7.67 4.11
N PRO A 74 -16.85 7.01 5.25
CA PRO A 74 -17.32 7.74 6.42
C PRO A 74 -16.27 8.58 7.14
N SER A 75 -15.00 8.12 7.20
CA SER A 75 -13.94 8.84 7.92
C SER A 75 -13.03 9.66 7.01
N GLY A 76 -13.15 9.50 5.68
CA GLY A 76 -12.24 10.10 4.71
C GLY A 76 -10.83 9.52 4.74
N TRP A 77 -10.56 8.50 5.58
CA TRP A 77 -9.26 7.83 5.62
C TRP A 77 -8.97 7.23 4.24
N SER A 78 -7.77 7.50 3.70
CA SER A 78 -7.41 7.06 2.36
C SER A 78 -5.93 6.68 2.29
N LEU A 79 -5.65 5.61 1.56
CA LEU A 79 -4.33 5.12 1.23
C LEU A 79 -4.21 4.98 -0.29
N ALA A 80 -3.14 5.49 -0.88
CA ALA A 80 -2.88 5.46 -2.31
C ALA A 80 -1.51 4.85 -2.61
N PHE A 81 -1.38 4.28 -3.80
CA PHE A 81 -0.13 3.81 -4.39
C PHE A 81 0.02 4.45 -5.76
N ASN A 82 1.09 5.20 -5.96
CA ASN A 82 1.42 5.87 -7.22
C ASN A 82 2.94 5.80 -7.48
N ALA A 83 3.36 6.09 -8.71
CA ALA A 83 4.76 5.96 -9.11
C ALA A 83 5.65 7.04 -8.50
N TYR A 84 5.19 8.29 -8.44
CA TYR A 84 5.98 9.42 -7.95
C TYR A 84 6.42 9.22 -6.49
N ASP A 85 5.46 8.95 -5.59
CA ASP A 85 5.76 8.78 -4.17
C ASP A 85 6.66 7.56 -3.93
N ALA A 86 6.49 6.51 -4.75
CA ALA A 86 7.35 5.34 -4.70
C ALA A 86 8.80 5.64 -5.10
N LEU A 87 9.00 6.43 -6.15
CA LEU A 87 10.32 6.87 -6.60
C LEU A 87 10.95 7.89 -5.64
N ASP A 88 10.15 8.69 -4.94
CA ASP A 88 10.68 9.62 -3.95
C ASP A 88 11.30 8.91 -2.74
N HIS A 89 10.80 7.70 -2.44
CA HIS A 89 11.34 6.77 -1.43
C HIS A 89 12.58 5.98 -1.89
N VAL A 90 13.04 6.13 -3.14
CA VAL A 90 14.30 5.52 -3.58
C VAL A 90 15.46 6.13 -2.79
N ASP A 91 16.41 5.30 -2.38
CA ASP A 91 17.58 5.78 -1.64
C ASP A 91 18.47 6.63 -2.55
N LYS A 92 18.60 7.90 -2.19
CA LYS A 92 19.40 8.93 -2.88
C LYS A 92 20.70 9.21 -2.11
N THR A 93 21.13 8.28 -1.27
CA THR A 93 22.36 8.38 -0.47
C THR A 93 23.40 7.37 -0.93
N GLU A 94 24.67 7.73 -0.78
CA GLU A 94 25.79 6.89 -1.20
C GLU A 94 25.95 5.58 -0.39
N LYS A 95 25.25 5.48 0.75
CA LYS A 95 25.48 4.41 1.75
C LYS A 95 25.03 3.03 1.30
N ASN A 96 23.99 2.96 0.47
CA ASN A 96 23.42 1.70 -0.02
C ASN A 96 23.59 1.55 -1.54
N MET A 97 24.52 2.31 -2.14
CA MET A 97 24.85 2.10 -3.55
C MET A 97 25.28 0.64 -3.72
N LEU A 98 24.50 -0.08 -4.53
CA LEU A 98 24.91 -1.39 -5.02
C LEU A 98 26.25 -1.15 -5.73
N GLN A 99 27.34 -1.56 -5.08
CA GLN A 99 28.68 -1.53 -5.66
C GLN A 99 28.74 -2.61 -6.73
N VAL A 100 28.00 -2.40 -7.81
CA VAL A 100 28.22 -3.13 -9.03
C VAL A 100 29.55 -2.61 -9.56
N ALA A 101 30.49 -3.50 -9.84
CA ALA A 101 31.78 -3.15 -10.45
C ALA A 101 31.64 -2.32 -11.76
N TYR A 102 30.42 -2.22 -12.30
CA TYR A 102 30.01 -1.46 -13.49
C TYR A 102 29.29 -0.13 -13.22
N ALA A 103 29.02 0.26 -11.97
CA ALA A 103 28.32 1.51 -11.67
C ALA A 103 29.05 2.76 -12.22
N ARG A 104 30.39 2.69 -12.38
CA ARG A 104 31.20 3.73 -13.03
C ARG A 104 30.98 3.81 -14.55
N ASP A 105 30.70 2.69 -15.20
CA ASP A 105 30.40 2.67 -16.64
C ASP A 105 28.98 3.17 -16.91
N TRP A 106 28.01 2.83 -16.05
CA TRP A 106 26.62 3.32 -16.14
C TRP A 106 26.52 4.83 -15.97
N SER A 107 27.16 5.41 -14.94
CA SER A 107 27.21 6.87 -14.77
C SER A 107 27.81 7.55 -15.99
N SER A 108 28.87 6.97 -16.58
CA SER A 108 29.57 7.55 -17.74
C SER A 108 28.79 7.46 -19.05
N SER A 109 27.91 6.47 -19.22
CA SER A 109 27.11 6.26 -20.44
C SER A 109 25.95 7.25 -20.54
N ARG A 110 25.30 7.55 -19.40
CA ARG A 110 24.22 8.55 -19.34
C ARG A 110 24.74 9.98 -19.27
N GLU A 111 25.89 10.24 -18.62
CA GLU A 111 26.60 11.53 -18.71
C GLU A 111 26.96 11.93 -20.16
N LYS A 112 27.15 10.94 -21.05
CA LYS A 112 27.42 11.19 -22.48
C LYS A 112 26.15 11.38 -23.32
N THR A 113 25.00 10.91 -22.84
CA THR A 113 23.72 10.98 -23.57
C THR A 113 22.92 12.24 -23.20
N SER A 114 23.10 12.79 -22.00
CA SER A 114 22.64 14.13 -21.63
C SER A 114 23.57 15.20 -22.20
N ALA A 115 23.32 15.59 -23.45
CA ALA A 115 24.02 16.68 -24.11
C ALA A 115 23.85 18.01 -23.33
N GLY A 116 24.85 18.36 -22.53
CA GLY A 116 25.16 19.75 -22.16
C GLY A 116 24.53 20.35 -20.90
N ILE A 117 23.65 19.64 -20.19
CA ILE A 117 23.12 20.13 -18.90
C ILE A 117 23.80 19.34 -17.78
N LYS A 118 24.72 20.00 -17.06
CA LYS A 118 25.27 19.50 -15.78
C LYS A 118 24.18 19.60 -14.71
N GLU A 119 23.14 18.80 -14.83
CA GLU A 119 22.22 18.58 -13.73
C GLU A 119 22.93 17.73 -12.68
N VAL A 120 22.95 18.23 -11.44
CA VAL A 120 23.53 17.52 -10.31
C VAL A 120 22.57 16.39 -9.94
N VAL A 121 22.70 15.26 -10.63
CA VAL A 121 21.97 14.04 -10.30
C VAL A 121 22.44 13.56 -8.93
N LYS A 122 21.49 13.32 -8.02
CA LYS A 122 21.84 12.78 -6.70
C LYS A 122 22.42 11.38 -6.85
N PRO A 123 23.43 11.00 -6.05
CA PRO A 123 23.94 9.64 -6.08
C PRO A 123 22.82 8.67 -5.67
N TYR A 124 22.52 7.69 -6.51
CA TYR A 124 21.52 6.65 -6.24
C TYR A 124 21.95 5.32 -6.85
N ASP A 125 21.32 4.21 -6.45
CA ASP A 125 21.79 2.85 -6.74
C ASP A 125 21.35 2.28 -8.11
N TRP A 126 20.70 3.10 -8.95
CA TRP A 126 20.18 2.75 -10.29
C TRP A 126 19.15 1.61 -10.34
N SER A 127 18.81 1.00 -9.20
CA SER A 127 17.93 -0.16 -9.15
C SER A 127 16.46 0.19 -8.97
N TYR A 128 16.16 1.48 -8.74
CA TYR A 128 14.85 2.00 -8.37
C TYR A 128 14.24 1.29 -7.15
N SER A 129 15.09 0.78 -6.26
CA SER A 129 14.65 0.10 -5.06
C SER A 129 14.01 1.07 -4.08
N THR A 130 12.79 0.74 -3.66
CA THR A 130 11.99 1.60 -2.77
C THR A 130 11.47 0.79 -1.58
N ASP A 131 11.38 1.44 -0.41
CA ASP A 131 10.73 0.89 0.78
C ASP A 131 9.27 1.37 0.93
N TYR A 132 8.75 2.03 -0.12
CA TYR A 132 7.42 2.62 -0.17
C TYR A 132 6.31 1.65 0.23
N ASP A 133 5.52 2.07 1.22
CA ASP A 133 4.42 1.30 1.80
C ASP A 133 3.05 1.97 1.62
N GLY A 134 2.94 2.88 0.66
CA GLY A 134 1.73 3.61 0.29
C GLY A 134 1.62 4.98 0.97
N THR A 135 0.95 5.91 0.28
CA THR A 135 0.76 7.30 0.70
C THR A 135 -0.57 7.46 1.40
N LEU A 136 -0.55 7.91 2.65
CA LEU A 136 -1.75 8.29 3.38
C LEU A 136 -2.20 9.69 2.97
N ALA A 137 -3.51 9.91 2.90
CA ALA A 137 -4.06 11.25 2.72
C ALA A 137 -3.63 12.19 3.86
N ALA A 138 -3.47 13.48 3.55
CA ALA A 138 -3.11 14.49 4.53
C ALA A 138 -4.12 14.52 5.69
N GLY A 139 -3.63 14.48 6.93
CA GLY A 139 -4.46 14.43 8.14
C GLY A 139 -5.11 13.07 8.44
N ALA A 140 -4.91 12.04 7.59
CA ALA A 140 -5.37 10.70 7.90
C ALA A 140 -4.57 10.10 9.08
N GLN A 141 -5.26 9.30 9.90
CA GLN A 141 -4.61 8.63 11.02
C GLN A 141 -3.56 7.63 10.52
N ALA A 142 -2.34 7.77 11.04
CA ALA A 142 -1.21 6.93 10.69
C ALA A 142 -1.33 5.51 11.26
N PHE A 143 -0.89 4.53 10.47
CA PHE A 143 -0.80 3.13 10.89
C PHE A 143 0.05 2.95 12.15
N GLN A 144 -0.48 2.20 13.12
CA GLN A 144 0.20 1.89 14.38
C GLN A 144 0.88 0.52 14.34
N PRO A 145 2.05 0.33 14.98
CA PRO A 145 2.65 -1.00 15.13
C PRO A 145 1.67 -2.01 15.71
N THR A 146 1.65 -3.23 15.19
CA THR A 146 0.75 -4.28 15.67
C THR A 146 1.41 -5.65 15.59
N THR A 147 0.91 -6.58 16.41
CA THR A 147 1.25 -8.00 16.37
C THR A 147 0.25 -8.82 15.57
N LYS A 148 -0.85 -8.21 15.10
CA LYS A 148 -1.84 -8.88 14.26
C LYS A 148 -1.26 -9.15 12.87
N GLU A 149 -1.24 -10.41 12.48
CA GLU A 149 -0.81 -10.84 11.16
C GLU A 149 -1.99 -10.87 10.17
N ILE A 150 -1.67 -10.80 8.88
CA ILE A 150 -2.66 -10.99 7.82
C ILE A 150 -3.13 -12.45 7.85
N PRO A 151 -4.45 -12.72 7.91
CA PRO A 151 -4.97 -14.08 8.01
C PRO A 151 -4.85 -14.82 6.66
N LEU A 152 -3.66 -15.35 6.36
CA LEU A 152 -3.36 -16.04 5.09
C LEU A 152 -4.28 -17.24 4.82
N GLU A 153 -4.77 -17.93 5.86
CA GLU A 153 -5.69 -19.06 5.71
C GLU A 153 -7.05 -18.63 5.14
N LEU A 154 -7.54 -17.42 5.47
CA LEU A 154 -8.73 -16.87 4.84
C LEU A 154 -8.47 -16.57 3.36
N LEU A 155 -7.25 -16.19 3.00
CA LEU A 155 -6.88 -15.88 1.61
C LEU A 155 -6.70 -17.13 0.74
N LYS A 156 -6.51 -18.31 1.33
CA LYS A 156 -6.46 -19.60 0.60
C LYS A 156 -7.86 -20.13 0.25
N ARG A 157 -8.91 -19.64 0.92
CA ARG A 157 -10.30 -20.01 0.61
C ARG A 157 -10.66 -19.54 -0.80
N ARG A 158 -11.37 -20.39 -1.54
CA ARG A 158 -11.83 -20.11 -2.90
C ARG A 158 -13.12 -19.29 -2.88
N ASP A 159 -13.08 -18.13 -2.25
CA ASP A 159 -14.22 -17.21 -2.27
C ASP A 159 -14.25 -16.47 -3.62
N PRO A 160 -15.44 -16.17 -4.17
CA PRO A 160 -15.56 -15.42 -5.41
C PRO A 160 -14.81 -14.09 -5.36
N ILE A 161 -14.06 -13.78 -6.42
CA ILE A 161 -13.40 -12.48 -6.56
C ILE A 161 -14.41 -11.53 -7.20
N LEU A 162 -14.85 -10.53 -6.44
CA LEU A 162 -15.82 -9.53 -6.89
C LEU A 162 -15.16 -8.44 -7.74
N PHE A 163 -13.91 -8.12 -7.42
CA PHE A 163 -13.11 -7.18 -8.17
C PHE A 163 -11.64 -7.59 -8.14
N PHE A 164 -11.02 -7.57 -9.31
CA PHE A 164 -9.60 -7.82 -9.50
C PHE A 164 -9.02 -6.77 -10.41
N ASP A 165 -7.88 -6.23 -10.03
CA ASP A 165 -7.10 -5.44 -10.96
C ASP A 165 -5.60 -5.52 -10.66
N GLU A 166 -4.80 -5.22 -11.68
CA GLU A 166 -3.35 -5.15 -11.63
C GLU A 166 -2.87 -3.88 -12.36
N VAL A 167 -2.21 -2.99 -11.62
CA VAL A 167 -1.76 -1.68 -12.09
C VAL A 167 -0.23 -1.63 -12.05
N MET A 168 0.40 -1.36 -13.18
CA MET A 168 1.85 -1.18 -13.28
C MET A 168 2.24 0.23 -12.80
N LEU A 169 3.17 0.30 -11.85
CA LEU A 169 3.86 1.47 -11.32
C LEU A 169 4.83 2.09 -12.32
N TYR A 170 5.90 1.34 -12.48
CA TYR A 170 7.00 1.61 -13.38
C TYR A 170 7.74 0.31 -13.66
N GLU A 171 8.49 0.32 -14.74
CA GLU A 171 9.39 -0.75 -15.14
C GLU A 171 10.69 -0.17 -15.70
N SER A 172 11.80 -0.83 -15.40
CA SER A 172 13.12 -0.51 -15.95
C SER A 172 13.87 -1.80 -16.29
N GLU A 173 14.61 -1.77 -17.39
CA GLU A 173 15.48 -2.87 -17.82
C GLU A 173 16.92 -2.72 -17.29
N LEU A 174 17.18 -1.69 -16.46
CA LEU A 174 18.49 -1.43 -15.84
C LEU A 174 19.63 -1.37 -16.89
N ASP A 175 19.37 -0.69 -18.01
CA ASP A 175 20.27 -0.64 -19.18
C ASP A 175 20.72 -2.04 -19.64
N ASP A 176 19.77 -2.96 -19.81
CA ASP A 176 19.94 -4.38 -20.20
C ASP A 176 20.66 -5.28 -19.16
N ASN A 177 20.85 -4.81 -17.93
CA ASN A 177 21.53 -5.58 -16.88
C ASN A 177 20.57 -6.28 -15.92
N GLY A 178 19.27 -6.21 -16.16
CA GLY A 178 18.30 -6.87 -15.31
C GLY A 178 16.88 -6.37 -15.55
N ILE A 179 16.10 -6.31 -14.47
CA ILE A 179 14.75 -5.78 -14.51
C ILE A 179 14.35 -5.25 -13.14
N SER A 180 13.63 -4.15 -13.10
CA SER A 180 12.98 -3.60 -11.91
C SER A 180 11.53 -3.29 -12.24
N ILE A 181 10.61 -4.07 -11.69
CA ILE A 181 9.16 -3.93 -11.89
C ILE A 181 8.52 -3.54 -10.57
N PHE A 182 7.72 -2.47 -10.58
CA PHE A 182 6.89 -2.08 -9.45
C PHE A 182 5.43 -2.09 -9.86
N SER A 183 4.60 -2.93 -9.21
CA SER A 183 3.19 -3.10 -9.57
C SER A 183 2.30 -3.33 -8.36
N VAL A 184 1.01 -3.03 -8.51
CA VAL A 184 0.00 -3.19 -7.47
C VAL A 184 -1.12 -4.09 -7.97
N LYS A 185 -1.34 -5.21 -7.28
CA LYS A 185 -2.44 -6.14 -7.53
C LYS A 185 -3.47 -6.02 -6.42
N VAL A 186 -4.75 -5.94 -6.76
CA VAL A 186 -5.85 -5.88 -5.79
C VAL A 186 -6.86 -6.99 -6.05
N ARG A 187 -7.32 -7.64 -4.97
CA ARG A 187 -8.36 -8.67 -4.97
C ARG A 187 -9.38 -8.33 -3.90
N VAL A 188 -10.63 -8.11 -4.30
CA VAL A 188 -11.75 -7.84 -3.41
C VAL A 188 -12.68 -9.05 -3.38
N HIS A 189 -12.97 -9.51 -2.18
CA HIS A 189 -14.01 -10.49 -1.87
C HIS A 189 -15.12 -9.80 -1.07
N GLU A 190 -16.20 -10.51 -0.81
CA GLU A 190 -17.37 -9.96 -0.10
C GLU A 190 -17.02 -9.39 1.28
N GLN A 191 -16.22 -10.10 2.08
CA GLN A 191 -15.90 -9.70 3.45
C GLN A 191 -14.52 -9.08 3.64
N ARG A 192 -13.65 -9.17 2.63
CA ARG A 192 -12.24 -8.77 2.75
C ARG A 192 -11.62 -8.33 1.45
N MET A 193 -10.55 -7.56 1.54
CA MET A 193 -9.69 -7.22 0.42
C MET A 193 -8.23 -7.56 0.74
N LEU A 194 -7.50 -7.98 -0.28
CA LEU A 194 -6.04 -8.04 -0.26
C LEU A 194 -5.48 -7.22 -1.42
N LEU A 195 -4.56 -6.32 -1.10
CA LEU A 195 -3.72 -5.61 -2.05
C LEU A 195 -2.27 -6.05 -1.84
N LEU A 196 -1.56 -6.33 -2.92
CA LEU A 196 -0.13 -6.61 -2.95
C LEU A 196 0.54 -5.59 -3.86
N CYS A 197 1.25 -4.65 -3.26
CA CYS A 197 2.20 -3.80 -3.95
C CYS A 197 3.57 -4.49 -3.89
N ARG A 198 4.16 -4.80 -5.04
CA ARG A 198 5.41 -5.55 -5.15
C ARG A 198 6.40 -4.80 -6.03
N LEU A 199 7.58 -4.59 -5.47
CA LEU A 199 8.81 -4.41 -6.22
C LEU A 199 9.48 -5.76 -6.44
N PHE A 200 9.73 -6.09 -7.70
CA PHE A 200 10.59 -7.18 -8.09
C PHE A 200 11.78 -6.59 -8.84
N MET A 201 12.96 -6.63 -8.23
CA MET A 201 14.20 -6.19 -8.84
C MET A 201 15.15 -7.37 -8.94
N ARG A 202 15.66 -7.60 -10.15
CA ARG A 202 16.65 -8.61 -10.45
C ARG A 202 17.78 -7.91 -11.17
N LEU A 203 18.96 -7.95 -10.57
CA LEU A 203 20.17 -7.47 -11.21
C LEU A 203 21.03 -8.67 -11.58
N ASP A 204 21.20 -8.89 -12.87
CA ASP A 204 21.78 -10.11 -13.41
C ASP A 204 23.21 -10.27 -12.90
N ASN A 205 23.55 -11.48 -12.45
CA ASN A 205 24.83 -11.82 -11.85
C ASN A 205 25.17 -11.13 -10.52
N VAL A 206 24.28 -10.31 -9.97
CA VAL A 206 24.50 -9.61 -8.70
C VAL A 206 23.55 -10.12 -7.62
N LEU A 207 22.26 -9.78 -7.69
CA LEU A 207 21.28 -10.12 -6.65
C LEU A 207 19.84 -10.11 -7.15
N VAL A 208 18.95 -10.67 -6.33
CA VAL A 208 17.50 -10.61 -6.53
C VAL A 208 16.87 -10.03 -5.27
N ARG A 209 15.96 -9.07 -5.45
CA ARG A 209 15.32 -8.28 -4.41
C ARG A 209 13.82 -8.25 -4.62
N ILE A 210 13.07 -8.52 -3.55
CA ILE A 210 11.62 -8.36 -3.52
C ILE A 210 11.24 -7.47 -2.34
N ARG A 211 10.44 -6.43 -2.60
CA ARG A 211 9.80 -5.61 -1.57
C ARG A 211 8.29 -5.74 -1.73
N ASP A 212 7.65 -6.35 -0.76
CA ASP A 212 6.21 -6.58 -0.76
C ASP A 212 5.54 -5.74 0.34
N THR A 213 4.62 -4.87 -0.06
CA THR A 213 3.65 -4.23 0.83
C THR A 213 2.29 -4.88 0.61
N ARG A 214 1.82 -5.63 1.60
CA ARG A 214 0.48 -6.22 1.64
C ARG A 214 -0.44 -5.34 2.46
N VAL A 215 -1.59 -4.99 1.91
CA VAL A 215 -2.67 -4.31 2.62
C VAL A 215 -3.87 -5.23 2.67
N TYR A 216 -4.30 -5.60 3.87
CA TYR A 216 -5.48 -6.39 4.12
C TYR A 216 -6.56 -5.52 4.75
N VAL A 217 -7.78 -5.62 4.24
CA VAL A 217 -8.93 -4.90 4.79
C VAL A 217 -9.97 -5.92 5.23
N ASP A 218 -10.37 -5.82 6.49
CA ASP A 218 -11.59 -6.44 7.01
C ASP A 218 -12.72 -5.42 6.90
N PHE A 219 -13.66 -5.68 5.98
CA PHE A 219 -14.78 -4.77 5.73
C PHE A 219 -15.82 -4.78 6.86
N ALA A 220 -15.91 -5.87 7.62
CA ALA A 220 -16.85 -5.95 8.74
C ALA A 220 -16.31 -5.19 9.97
N GLY A 221 -15.00 -5.27 10.20
CA GLY A 221 -14.33 -4.63 11.33
C GLY A 221 -13.88 -3.19 11.09
N ASP A 222 -14.06 -2.65 9.87
CA ASP A 222 -13.46 -1.37 9.44
C ASP A 222 -11.98 -1.26 9.85
N TYR A 223 -11.23 -2.35 9.59
CA TYR A 223 -9.85 -2.51 10.05
C TYR A 223 -8.92 -2.79 8.89
N VAL A 224 -7.82 -2.05 8.84
CA VAL A 224 -6.81 -2.14 7.79
C VAL A 224 -5.48 -2.61 8.41
N LEU A 225 -4.94 -3.69 7.89
CA LEU A 225 -3.61 -4.21 8.20
C LEU A 225 -2.67 -3.90 7.05
N ARG A 226 -1.44 -3.52 7.37
CA ARG A 226 -0.36 -3.30 6.43
C ARG A 226 0.87 -4.09 6.88
N GLU A 227 1.35 -4.96 6.01
CA GLU A 227 2.55 -5.76 6.21
C GLU A 227 3.56 -5.42 5.13
N TYR A 228 4.73 -4.92 5.52
CA TYR A 228 5.87 -4.74 4.64
C TYR A 228 6.88 -5.87 4.87
N THR A 229 7.37 -6.44 3.77
CA THR A 229 8.39 -7.51 3.77
C THR A 229 9.47 -7.19 2.75
N ALA A 230 10.72 -7.20 3.20
CA ALA A 230 11.90 -7.06 2.37
C ALA A 230 12.61 -8.41 2.30
N LYS A 231 12.77 -8.94 1.09
CA LYS A 231 13.49 -10.19 0.81
C LYS A 231 14.59 -9.95 -0.20
N GLU A 232 15.74 -10.58 0.00
CA GLU A 232 16.91 -10.35 -0.84
C GLU A 232 17.92 -11.48 -0.71
N ASP A 233 18.55 -11.86 -1.83
CA ASP A 233 19.71 -12.76 -1.81
C ASP A 233 20.60 -12.51 -3.02
N SER A 234 21.85 -12.96 -2.94
CA SER A 234 22.80 -12.93 -4.04
C SER A 234 22.33 -13.84 -5.18
N TRP A 235 22.63 -13.43 -6.42
CA TRP A 235 22.29 -14.19 -7.62
C TRP A 235 22.78 -15.64 -7.58
N ALA A 236 24.00 -15.85 -7.08
CA ALA A 236 24.60 -17.17 -6.93
C ALA A 236 23.80 -18.07 -5.97
N ASN A 237 23.36 -17.53 -4.83
CA ASN A 237 22.56 -18.28 -3.87
C ASN A 237 21.15 -18.58 -4.39
N VAL A 238 20.53 -17.64 -5.12
CA VAL A 238 19.22 -17.86 -5.75
C VAL A 238 19.30 -18.99 -6.77
N LYS A 239 20.29 -18.98 -7.67
CA LYS A 239 20.50 -20.08 -8.62
C LYS A 239 20.73 -21.41 -7.92
N ARG A 240 21.58 -21.42 -6.88
CA ARG A 240 21.84 -22.63 -6.08
C ARG A 240 20.55 -23.15 -5.46
N SER A 241 19.74 -22.28 -4.87
CA SER A 241 18.45 -22.67 -4.26
C SER A 241 17.46 -23.22 -5.29
N LEU A 242 17.39 -22.62 -6.47
CA LEU A 242 16.57 -23.12 -7.58
C LEU A 242 17.06 -24.49 -8.09
N PHE A 243 18.37 -24.68 -8.24
CA PHE A 243 18.95 -25.96 -8.62
C PHE A 243 18.66 -27.04 -7.56
N MET A 244 18.86 -26.72 -6.28
CA MET A 244 18.57 -27.62 -5.16
C MET A 244 17.07 -27.95 -5.02
N SER A 245 16.18 -27.13 -5.60
CA SER A 245 14.75 -27.44 -5.71
C SER A 245 14.42 -28.47 -6.80
N GLY A 246 15.43 -29.02 -7.49
CA GLY A 246 15.29 -30.07 -8.51
C GLY A 246 15.03 -29.54 -9.92
N ARG A 247 15.28 -28.25 -10.18
CA ARG A 247 15.07 -27.64 -11.51
C ARG A 247 16.27 -27.84 -12.42
N LEU A 248 15.99 -28.07 -13.71
CA LEU A 248 17.02 -28.15 -14.75
C LEU A 248 17.63 -26.76 -15.04
N PRO A 249 18.85 -26.66 -15.59
CA PRO A 249 19.48 -25.39 -15.92
C PRO A 249 18.61 -24.44 -16.75
N ASP A 250 17.89 -24.96 -17.75
CA ASP A 250 17.01 -24.16 -18.60
C ASP A 250 15.81 -23.62 -17.81
N ASP A 251 15.21 -24.45 -16.95
CA ASP A 251 14.11 -24.06 -16.07
C ASP A 251 14.51 -23.00 -15.04
N ILE A 252 15.79 -22.94 -14.64
CA ILE A 252 16.30 -21.91 -13.73
C ILE A 252 16.20 -20.53 -14.38
N THR A 253 16.50 -20.42 -15.68
CA THR A 253 16.41 -19.13 -16.39
C THR A 253 14.98 -18.60 -16.45
N ILE A 254 14.01 -19.50 -16.62
CA ILE A 254 12.58 -19.19 -16.58
C ILE A 254 12.16 -18.83 -15.15
N ALA A 255 12.58 -19.62 -14.15
CA ALA A 255 12.27 -19.39 -12.74
C ALA A 255 12.80 -18.05 -12.23
N LEU A 256 13.94 -17.57 -12.74
CA LEU A 256 14.51 -16.25 -12.41
C LEU A 256 13.65 -15.07 -12.89
N ARG A 257 12.60 -15.32 -13.68
CA ARG A 257 11.60 -14.32 -14.10
C ARG A 257 10.32 -14.38 -13.26
N ASP A 258 10.13 -15.41 -12.43
CA ASP A 258 8.91 -15.59 -11.63
C ASP A 258 9.07 -15.05 -10.20
N ALA A 259 8.61 -13.82 -10.00
CA ALA A 259 8.63 -13.18 -8.68
C ALA A 259 7.85 -13.95 -7.60
N ASN A 260 6.77 -14.68 -7.95
CA ASN A 260 6.00 -15.44 -6.97
C ASN A 260 6.80 -16.64 -6.47
N LEU A 261 7.41 -17.39 -7.38
CA LEU A 261 8.30 -18.49 -7.03
C LEU A 261 9.47 -18.00 -6.17
N LEU A 262 10.19 -16.98 -6.65
CA LEU A 262 11.37 -16.45 -5.96
C LEU A 262 11.03 -15.89 -4.58
N SER A 263 9.83 -15.30 -4.40
CA SER A 263 9.40 -14.79 -3.09
C SER A 263 9.34 -15.86 -2.00
N THR A 264 9.21 -17.14 -2.36
CA THR A 264 9.23 -18.26 -1.40
C THR A 264 10.64 -18.73 -1.04
N LEU A 265 11.63 -18.44 -1.90
CA LEU A 265 13.01 -18.88 -1.74
C LEU A 265 13.90 -17.82 -1.07
N LEU A 266 13.65 -16.55 -1.36
CA LEU A 266 14.48 -15.46 -0.84
C LEU A 266 14.34 -15.33 0.69
N PRO A 267 15.45 -15.16 1.43
CA PRO A 267 15.41 -14.92 2.85
C PRO A 267 14.83 -13.53 3.12
N THR A 268 14.15 -13.39 4.26
CA THR A 268 13.54 -12.13 4.68
C THR A 268 14.55 -11.32 5.49
N VAL A 269 14.95 -10.16 4.96
CA VAL A 269 15.92 -9.25 5.58
C VAL A 269 15.25 -8.15 6.41
N GLY A 270 13.95 -7.93 6.21
CA GLY A 270 13.17 -6.98 7.02
C GLY A 270 11.68 -7.26 6.96
N ARG A 271 10.98 -7.00 8.07
CA ARG A 271 9.52 -7.16 8.20
C ARG A 271 8.94 -6.07 9.09
N ARG A 272 7.85 -5.44 8.69
CA ARG A 272 7.12 -4.42 9.48
C ARG A 272 5.62 -4.72 9.43
N LEU A 273 4.98 -4.84 10.60
CA LEU A 273 3.54 -5.03 10.73
C LEU A 273 2.90 -3.79 11.35
N ARG A 274 1.87 -3.27 10.69
CA ARG A 274 1.11 -2.13 11.19
C ARG A 274 -0.39 -2.32 10.97
N GLY A 275 -1.20 -1.74 11.82
CA GLY A 275 -2.66 -1.83 11.76
C GLY A 275 -3.33 -0.51 12.10
N GLN A 276 -4.53 -0.30 11.55
CA GLN A 276 -5.31 0.91 11.74
C GLN A 276 -6.81 0.58 11.71
N ALA A 277 -7.53 0.97 12.76
CA ALA A 277 -8.99 1.02 12.72
C ALA A 277 -9.41 2.33 12.04
N VAL A 278 -10.16 2.27 10.95
CA VAL A 278 -10.51 3.47 10.17
C VAL A 278 -11.85 4.07 10.57
N LEU A 279 -12.65 3.33 11.33
CA LEU A 279 -13.79 3.84 12.06
C LEU A 279 -13.40 4.05 13.54
N ILE A 280 -13.28 5.32 13.92
CA ILE A 280 -13.16 5.69 15.34
C ILE A 280 -14.58 5.75 15.88
N TRP A 281 -14.95 4.81 16.76
CA TRP A 281 -16.03 5.10 17.69
C TRP A 281 -15.59 6.33 18.47
N VAL A 282 -16.32 7.43 18.35
CA VAL A 282 -16.09 8.62 19.19
C VAL A 282 -16.46 8.25 20.63
N TYR A 283 -15.60 7.48 21.28
CA TYR A 283 -15.54 7.29 22.73
C TYR A 283 -14.66 8.37 23.38
N PHE A 284 -14.25 9.38 22.60
CA PHE A 284 -13.54 10.57 23.05
C PHE A 284 -14.47 11.79 22.96
N GLY A 285 -15.52 11.77 23.78
CA GLY A 285 -16.43 12.90 23.94
C GLY A 285 -16.91 13.16 25.37
N LEU A 286 -16.58 12.29 26.35
CA LEU A 286 -17.03 12.47 27.74
C LEU A 286 -15.94 12.65 28.80
N LYS A 287 -14.65 12.45 28.48
CA LYS A 287 -13.55 12.76 29.44
C LYS A 287 -13.05 14.20 29.38
N ALA A 288 -13.33 14.94 28.31
CA ALA A 288 -12.93 16.34 28.17
C ALA A 288 -14.02 17.34 28.61
N LEU A 289 -15.27 16.88 28.81
CA LEU A 289 -16.36 17.68 29.39
C LEU A 289 -16.55 17.47 30.89
N SER A 290 -15.78 16.59 31.53
CA SER A 290 -15.79 16.41 32.98
C SER A 290 -14.79 17.32 33.70
N GLY A 291 -14.60 18.55 33.20
CA GLY A 291 -14.13 19.69 33.99
C GLY A 291 -15.22 20.22 34.94
N VAL A 292 -16.02 19.32 35.51
CA VAL A 292 -17.05 19.67 36.50
C VAL A 292 -16.48 19.26 37.85
N GLU A 293 -16.03 20.30 38.54
CA GLU A 293 -15.65 20.32 39.94
C GLU A 293 -16.72 19.62 40.79
N ARG A 294 -16.23 18.87 41.79
CA ARG A 294 -17.02 18.06 42.72
C ARG A 294 -18.24 18.82 43.24
N ARG A 295 -19.44 18.35 42.90
CA ARG A 295 -20.56 18.30 43.86
C ARG A 295 -21.16 16.91 43.87
N SER A 296 -21.09 16.34 45.06
CA SER A 296 -21.69 15.09 45.51
C SER A 296 -23.16 15.00 45.12
N GLN A 297 -23.49 14.06 44.21
CA GLN A 297 -24.71 13.24 44.15
C GLN A 297 -24.74 12.56 42.78
N GLY A 298 -24.28 11.30 42.71
CA GLY A 298 -24.27 10.53 41.45
C GLY A 298 -23.35 9.31 41.43
N LEU A 299 -22.40 9.24 42.37
CA LEU A 299 -21.46 8.11 42.52
C LEU A 299 -22.10 6.81 43.07
N GLY A 300 -23.39 6.83 43.44
CA GLY A 300 -24.08 5.66 43.97
C GLY A 300 -24.55 4.66 42.91
N VAL A 301 -24.77 5.07 41.65
CA VAL A 301 -25.44 4.21 40.64
C VAL A 301 -24.43 3.39 39.83
N ILE A 302 -23.24 3.94 39.57
CA ILE A 302 -22.21 3.27 38.76
C ILE A 302 -21.49 2.19 39.58
N ALA A 303 -21.14 2.49 40.84
CA ALA A 303 -20.50 1.53 41.75
C ALA A 303 -21.45 0.38 42.18
N TYR A 304 -22.76 0.61 42.21
CA TYR A 304 -23.75 -0.43 42.56
C TYR A 304 -24.01 -1.42 41.41
N PHE A 305 -23.81 -1.01 40.15
CA PHE A 305 -24.03 -1.87 38.99
C PHE A 305 -22.81 -2.74 38.67
N GLU A 306 -21.59 -2.24 38.89
CA GLU A 306 -20.36 -3.02 38.68
C GLU A 306 -20.22 -4.17 39.69
N SER A 307 -20.66 -4.01 40.95
CA SER A 307 -20.58 -5.09 41.95
C SER A 307 -21.63 -6.20 41.76
N ARG A 308 -22.66 -5.98 40.93
CA ARG A 308 -23.76 -6.94 40.70
C ARG A 308 -23.64 -7.72 39.39
N MET A 309 -22.59 -7.46 38.60
CA MET A 309 -22.37 -8.00 37.24
C MET A 309 -21.02 -8.75 37.12
N GLU A 310 -20.59 -9.41 38.20
CA GLU A 310 -19.54 -10.42 38.17
C GLU A 310 -20.15 -11.73 37.64
N GLY A 311 -19.72 -12.16 36.44
CA GLY A 311 -20.16 -13.40 35.79
C GLY A 311 -20.93 -13.26 34.47
N SER A 312 -21.24 -12.04 34.02
CA SER A 312 -21.99 -11.80 32.77
C SER A 312 -21.08 -11.72 31.53
N THR A 313 -21.58 -12.20 30.40
CA THR A 313 -20.88 -12.21 29.11
C THR A 313 -20.77 -10.81 28.50
N ARG A 314 -19.75 -10.59 27.64
CA ARG A 314 -19.44 -9.27 27.05
C ARG A 314 -20.64 -8.63 26.32
N THR A 315 -21.50 -9.44 25.70
CA THR A 315 -22.68 -8.99 24.95
C THR A 315 -23.79 -8.49 25.87
N GLU A 316 -24.00 -9.15 27.01
CA GLU A 316 -24.99 -8.73 28.02
C GLU A 316 -24.59 -7.42 28.70
N ARG A 317 -23.28 -7.24 28.94
CA ARG A 317 -22.73 -5.97 29.43
C ARG A 317 -22.99 -4.82 28.44
N ILE A 318 -22.88 -5.07 27.14
CA ILE A 318 -23.14 -4.06 26.09
C ILE A 318 -24.63 -3.71 26.00
N HIS A 319 -25.53 -4.70 26.06
CA HIS A 319 -26.97 -4.46 26.07
C HIS A 319 -27.44 -3.71 27.31
N ALA A 320 -26.95 -4.07 28.50
CA ALA A 320 -27.25 -3.35 29.73
C ALA A 320 -26.80 -1.88 29.65
N TRP A 321 -25.60 -1.63 29.10
CA TRP A 321 -25.06 -0.28 28.94
C TRP A 321 -25.86 0.58 27.95
N LEU A 322 -26.27 -0.01 26.81
CA LEU A 322 -27.13 0.67 25.83
C LEU A 322 -28.50 1.01 26.41
N TYR A 323 -29.07 0.13 27.24
CA TYR A 323 -30.35 0.36 27.91
C TYR A 323 -30.25 1.52 28.91
N THR A 324 -29.19 1.58 29.70
CA THR A 324 -28.95 2.68 30.65
C THR A 324 -28.75 4.02 29.94
N LEU A 325 -28.06 4.04 28.79
CA LEU A 325 -27.91 5.24 27.96
C LEU A 325 -29.24 5.72 27.35
N MET A 326 -30.10 4.79 26.91
CA MET A 326 -31.43 5.14 26.43
C MET A 326 -32.31 5.70 27.55
N CYS A 327 -32.26 5.12 28.75
CA CYS A 327 -32.98 5.65 29.92
C CYS A 327 -32.45 7.03 30.36
N ALA A 328 -31.13 7.25 30.32
CA ALA A 328 -30.53 8.55 30.64
C ALA A 328 -30.87 9.62 29.57
N SER A 329 -30.93 9.24 28.29
CA SER A 329 -31.40 10.11 27.20
C SER A 329 -32.88 10.48 27.35
N ALA A 330 -33.72 9.53 27.77
CA ALA A 330 -35.14 9.77 28.03
C ALA A 330 -35.38 10.68 29.26
N ALA A 331 -34.55 10.56 30.30
CA ALA A 331 -34.59 11.44 31.46
C ALA A 331 -34.15 12.88 31.12
N ASN A 332 -33.17 13.05 30.24
CA ASN A 332 -32.70 14.37 29.82
C ASN A 332 -33.69 15.11 28.91
N ARG A 333 -34.54 14.39 28.17
CA ARG A 333 -35.64 14.98 27.37
C ARG A 333 -36.83 15.48 28.19
N ARG A 334 -36.91 15.13 29.49
CA ARG A 334 -37.93 15.71 30.40
C ARG A 334 -37.44 16.97 31.14
N LEU A 335 -36.14 17.27 31.11
CA LEU A 335 -35.54 18.43 31.78
C LEU A 335 -35.36 19.65 30.87
N VAL A 336 -35.45 19.48 29.54
CA VAL A 336 -35.48 20.58 28.56
C VAL A 336 -36.93 20.79 28.13
N GLY A 337 -37.76 21.21 29.08
CA GLY A 337 -39.06 21.82 28.83
C GLY A 337 -38.96 23.32 29.05
N ILE A 338 -38.41 24.02 28.06
CA ILE A 338 -38.65 25.45 27.76
C ILE A 338 -38.76 25.56 26.24
#